data_AF-S2FX94-F1
#
_entry.id   AF-S2FX94-F1
#
_cell.length_a   1.000
_cell.length_b   1.000
_cell.length_c   1.000
_cell.angle_alpha   90.00
_cell.angle_beta   90.00
_cell.angle_gamma   90.00
#
_symmetry.space_group_name_H-M   'P 1'
#
loop_
_entity.id
_entity.type
_entity.pdbx_description
1 polymer ?
#
loop_
_entity_poly.entity_id
_entity_poly.type
_entity_poly.pdbx_seq_one_letter_code
_entity_poly.pdbx_strand_id
1 'polypeptide(L)'
;MNIFDEPVSLAGFQLVKAFAASLGNFPEDVQLPKSSFDTWSAPLAETGASEDQMRQVGEWYALHHKTAPSLPYVLGAARRLVLSGSLPPHRLATTTERNAMAILHAAEKLGLSADDSAQAIILAGTLAHLSHYRRSFSGIDRAYQRQEVEGMARMSDYAADEILDEIASGKGDLKSLGLYLFHIDPDRNPDDA
;
A
#
# COMPACT_ATOMS: atom_id res chain seq x y z
N MET A 1 8.31 -37.21 -3.12
CA MET A 1 7.44 -36.53 -2.15
C MET A 1 7.65 -35.04 -2.36
N ASN A 2 6.62 -34.33 -2.80
CA ASN A 2 6.73 -32.94 -3.24
C ASN A 2 6.79 -32.03 -2.00
N ILE A 3 7.81 -31.18 -1.91
CA ILE A 3 8.07 -30.28 -0.77
C ILE A 3 7.15 -29.05 -0.76
N PHE A 4 6.20 -28.99 -1.71
CA PHE A 4 5.29 -27.87 -1.93
C PHE A 4 3.83 -28.16 -1.55
N ASP A 5 3.53 -29.36 -1.04
CA ASP A 5 2.20 -29.71 -0.54
C ASP A 5 2.14 -29.58 1.00
N GLU A 6 2.48 -28.41 1.53
CA GLU A 6 1.99 -28.08 2.87
C GLU A 6 0.46 -28.00 2.78
N PRO A 7 -0.29 -28.74 3.61
CA PRO A 7 -1.74 -28.73 3.54
C PRO A 7 -2.24 -27.32 3.84
N VAL A 8 -3.07 -26.78 2.93
CA VAL A 8 -3.73 -25.49 3.11
C VAL A 8 -4.39 -25.47 4.48
N SER A 9 -3.98 -24.53 5.34
CA SER A 9 -4.58 -24.35 6.66
C SER A 9 -6.07 -24.06 6.50
N LEU A 10 -6.92 -24.97 6.98
CA LEU A 10 -8.38 -24.79 6.91
C LEU A 10 -8.79 -23.49 7.62
N ALA A 11 -8.14 -23.19 8.75
CA ALA A 11 -8.35 -21.96 9.50
C ALA A 11 -7.93 -20.73 8.66
N GLY A 12 -6.74 -20.75 8.07
CA GLY A 12 -6.28 -19.66 7.19
C GLY A 12 -7.20 -19.44 5.99
N PHE A 13 -7.74 -20.51 5.42
CA PHE A 13 -8.66 -20.42 4.29
C PHE A 13 -10.01 -19.80 4.69
N GLN A 14 -10.49 -20.08 5.91
CA GLN A 14 -11.67 -19.41 6.47
C GLN A 14 -11.42 -17.91 6.67
N LEU A 15 -10.23 -17.52 7.14
CA LEU A 15 -9.84 -16.11 7.27
C LEU A 15 -9.86 -15.38 5.92
N VAL A 16 -9.31 -16.00 4.87
CA VAL A 16 -9.34 -15.42 3.52
C VAL A 16 -10.78 -15.26 3.03
N LYS A 17 -11.63 -16.27 3.22
CA LYS A 17 -13.05 -16.21 2.85
C LYS A 17 -13.79 -15.08 3.58
N ALA A 18 -13.55 -14.92 4.88
CA ALA A 18 -14.18 -13.87 5.67
C ALA A 18 -13.82 -12.48 5.15
N PHE A 19 -12.53 -12.26 4.85
CA PHE A 19 -12.07 -11.02 4.21
C PHE A 19 -12.67 -10.80 2.82
N ALA A 20 -12.59 -11.81 1.95
CA ALA A 20 -13.05 -11.71 0.56
C ALA A 20 -14.57 -11.47 0.45
N ALA A 21 -15.36 -11.99 1.39
CA ALA A 21 -16.80 -11.77 1.42
C ALA A 21 -17.16 -10.28 1.57
N SER A 22 -16.38 -9.51 2.32
CA SER A 22 -16.58 -8.06 2.47
C SER A 22 -16.32 -7.28 1.18
N LEU A 23 -15.58 -7.86 0.23
CA LEU A 23 -15.27 -7.25 -1.06
C LEU A 23 -16.24 -7.65 -2.17
N GLY A 24 -17.25 -8.49 -1.90
CA GLY A 24 -18.11 -9.07 -2.93
C GLY A 24 -18.93 -8.07 -3.76
N ASN A 25 -19.09 -6.82 -3.28
CA ASN A 25 -19.79 -5.74 -3.97
C ASN A 25 -18.86 -4.87 -4.85
N PHE A 26 -17.56 -5.14 -4.84
CA PHE A 26 -16.59 -4.41 -5.64
C PHE A 26 -16.61 -4.90 -7.10
N PRO A 27 -16.14 -4.09 -8.07
CA PRO A 27 -15.87 -4.56 -9.42
C PRO A 27 -14.99 -5.82 -9.42
N GLU A 28 -15.27 -6.76 -10.32
CA GLU A 28 -14.63 -8.09 -10.32
C GLU A 28 -13.09 -8.03 -10.38
N ASP A 29 -12.56 -7.03 -11.09
CA ASP A 29 -11.13 -6.78 -11.28
C ASP A 29 -10.40 -6.28 -10.01
N VAL A 30 -11.14 -5.84 -8.99
CA VAL A 30 -10.59 -5.42 -7.69
C VAL A 30 -11.00 -6.35 -6.54
N GLN A 31 -11.81 -7.38 -6.80
CA GLN A 31 -12.07 -8.45 -5.84
C GLN A 31 -10.83 -9.33 -5.64
N LEU A 32 -10.75 -10.02 -4.50
CA LEU A 32 -9.69 -11.01 -4.28
C LEU A 32 -9.95 -12.24 -5.16
N PRO A 33 -9.10 -12.54 -6.17
CA PRO A 33 -9.33 -13.68 -7.03
C PRO A 33 -9.22 -14.99 -6.24
N LYS A 34 -10.06 -15.98 -6.57
CA LYS A 34 -10.05 -17.29 -5.89
C LYS A 34 -8.70 -17.99 -5.93
N SER A 35 -7.90 -17.74 -6.97
CA SER A 35 -6.52 -18.25 -7.10
C SER A 35 -5.58 -17.74 -6.00
N SER A 36 -5.92 -16.65 -5.31
CA SER A 36 -5.14 -16.12 -4.19
C SER A 36 -5.45 -16.79 -2.86
N PHE A 37 -6.53 -17.58 -2.75
CA PHE A 37 -7.01 -18.05 -1.45
C PHE A 37 -6.03 -19.01 -0.78
N ASP A 38 -5.48 -19.94 -1.55
CA ASP A 38 -4.50 -20.90 -1.03
C ASP A 38 -3.21 -20.19 -0.62
N THR A 39 -2.71 -19.27 -1.46
CA THR A 39 -1.49 -18.50 -1.21
C THR A 39 -1.61 -17.58 0.01
N TRP A 40 -2.80 -17.04 0.30
CA TRP A 40 -3.01 -16.12 1.41
C TRP A 40 -3.32 -16.83 2.72
N SER A 41 -3.74 -18.10 2.67
CA SER A 41 -4.20 -18.87 3.82
C SER A 41 -3.16 -18.97 4.94
N ALA A 42 -1.96 -19.47 4.64
CA ALA A 42 -0.92 -19.65 5.67
C ALA A 42 -0.46 -18.31 6.27
N PRO A 43 -0.10 -17.28 5.48
CA PRO A 43 0.30 -15.99 6.02
C PRO A 43 -0.78 -15.32 6.89
N LEU A 44 -2.07 -15.45 6.54
CA LEU A 44 -3.15 -14.90 7.35
C LEU A 44 -3.35 -15.68 8.65
N ALA A 45 -3.22 -17.01 8.63
CA ALA A 45 -3.29 -17.82 9.85
C ALA A 45 -2.21 -17.41 10.87
N GLU A 46 -1.02 -17.04 10.40
CA GLU A 46 0.10 -16.57 11.24
C GLU A 46 -0.15 -15.21 11.91
N THR A 47 -1.16 -14.44 11.48
CA THR A 47 -1.48 -13.15 12.12
C THR A 47 -2.16 -13.31 13.48
N GLY A 48 -2.73 -14.49 13.77
CA GLY A 48 -3.56 -14.72 14.95
C GLY A 48 -4.93 -14.05 14.89
N ALA A 49 -5.34 -13.52 13.73
CA ALA A 49 -6.65 -12.90 13.54
C ALA A 49 -7.79 -13.94 13.57
N SER A 50 -8.94 -13.53 14.09
CA SER A 50 -10.20 -14.27 13.97
C SER A 50 -10.93 -13.96 12.66
N GLU A 51 -11.92 -14.79 12.30
CA GLU A 51 -12.79 -14.53 11.14
C GLU A 51 -13.53 -13.19 11.26
N ASP A 52 -13.94 -12.83 12.48
CA ASP A 52 -14.61 -11.54 12.73
C ASP A 52 -13.66 -10.36 12.50
N GLN A 53 -12.41 -10.46 12.98
CA GLN A 53 -11.38 -9.46 12.71
C GLN A 53 -11.07 -9.35 11.22
N MET A 54 -11.06 -10.46 10.48
CA MET A 54 -10.85 -10.41 9.03
C MET A 54 -12.03 -9.80 8.27
N ARG A 55 -13.27 -9.99 8.76
CA ARG A 55 -14.44 -9.27 8.23
C ARG A 55 -14.28 -7.77 8.44
N GLN A 56 -13.88 -7.34 9.64
CA GLN A 56 -13.60 -5.93 9.96
C GLN A 56 -12.48 -5.34 9.08
N VAL A 57 -11.41 -6.10 8.85
CA VAL A 57 -10.34 -5.70 7.90
C VAL A 57 -10.90 -5.54 6.49
N GLY A 58 -11.78 -6.44 6.04
CA GLY A 58 -12.42 -6.36 4.73
C GLY A 58 -13.35 -5.15 4.59
N GLU A 59 -14.18 -4.87 5.59
CA GLU A 59 -15.06 -3.70 5.63
C GLU A 59 -14.27 -2.39 5.66
N TRP A 60 -13.22 -2.33 6.48
CA TRP A 60 -12.30 -1.21 6.52
C TRP A 60 -11.58 -1.02 5.18
N TYR A 61 -11.11 -2.11 4.56
CA TYR A 61 -10.45 -2.04 3.25
C TYR A 61 -11.42 -1.47 2.19
N ALA A 62 -12.66 -1.98 2.19
CA ALA A 62 -13.70 -1.53 1.28
C ALA A 62 -14.07 -0.05 1.44
N LEU A 63 -13.88 0.53 2.63
CA LEU A 63 -14.16 1.94 2.86
C LEU A 63 -13.03 2.86 2.36
N HIS A 64 -11.79 2.39 2.37
CA HIS A 64 -10.60 3.23 2.19
C HIS A 64 -9.81 2.96 0.91
N HIS A 65 -10.15 1.93 0.15
CA HIS A 65 -9.44 1.56 -1.07
C HIS A 65 -10.38 1.40 -2.27
N LYS A 66 -9.88 1.80 -3.43
CA LYS A 66 -10.47 1.61 -4.77
C LYS A 66 -9.69 0.55 -5.56
N THR A 67 -8.48 0.20 -5.11
CA THR A 67 -7.57 -0.77 -5.73
C THR A 67 -7.69 -2.19 -5.18
N ALA A 68 -7.23 -3.17 -5.97
CA ALA A 68 -7.21 -4.58 -5.59
C ALA A 68 -6.33 -4.83 -4.33
N PRO A 69 -6.77 -5.71 -3.41
CA PRO A 69 -6.06 -5.96 -2.17
C PRO A 69 -4.71 -6.63 -2.40
N SER A 70 -3.70 -6.16 -1.66
CA SER A 70 -2.38 -6.80 -1.63
C SER A 70 -2.16 -7.53 -0.29
N LEU A 71 -1.62 -8.74 -0.35
CA LEU A 71 -1.39 -9.57 0.83
C LEU A 71 -0.56 -8.85 1.91
N PRO A 72 0.58 -8.20 1.61
CA PRO A 72 1.38 -7.55 2.65
C PRO A 72 0.61 -6.45 3.39
N TYR A 73 -0.26 -5.74 2.69
CA TYR A 73 -1.09 -4.68 3.26
C TYR A 73 -2.17 -5.25 4.18
N VAL A 74 -2.90 -6.26 3.72
CA VAL A 74 -3.94 -6.94 4.50
C VAL A 74 -3.35 -7.61 5.75
N LEU A 75 -2.16 -8.22 5.64
CA LEU A 75 -1.42 -8.75 6.79
C LEU A 75 -1.08 -7.66 7.81
N GLY A 76 -0.64 -6.49 7.33
CA GLY A 76 -0.35 -5.34 8.18
C GLY A 76 -1.59 -4.85 8.94
N ALA A 77 -2.72 -4.74 8.24
CA ALA A 77 -4.00 -4.34 8.84
C ALA A 77 -4.50 -5.38 9.86
N ALA A 78 -4.48 -6.67 9.52
CA ALA A 78 -4.87 -7.75 10.43
C ALA A 78 -4.03 -7.74 11.71
N ARG A 79 -2.69 -7.68 11.58
CA ARG A 79 -1.78 -7.60 12.73
C ARG A 79 -2.04 -6.36 13.59
N ARG A 80 -2.28 -5.20 12.97
CA ARG A 80 -2.62 -3.98 13.70
C ARG A 80 -3.92 -4.14 14.48
N LEU A 81 -4.96 -4.70 13.87
CA LEU A 81 -6.25 -4.94 14.51
C LEU A 81 -6.10 -5.92 15.69
N VAL A 82 -5.36 -7.01 15.51
CA VAL A 82 -5.05 -7.97 16.58
C VAL A 82 -4.31 -7.31 17.75
N LEU A 83 -3.31 -6.48 17.46
CA LEU A 83 -2.47 -5.84 18.48
C LEU A 83 -3.16 -4.67 19.19
N SER A 84 -3.93 -3.87 18.46
CA SER A 84 -4.45 -2.58 18.94
C SER A 84 -5.94 -2.63 19.27
N GLY A 85 -6.65 -3.66 18.85
CA GLY A 85 -8.10 -3.80 18.99
C GLY A 85 -8.93 -2.94 18.04
N SER A 86 -8.31 -2.08 17.22
CA SER A 86 -9.01 -1.26 16.22
C SER A 86 -8.13 -0.91 15.02
N LEU A 87 -8.79 -0.54 13.92
CA LEU A 87 -8.19 0.09 12.74
C LEU A 87 -8.50 1.59 12.73
N PRO A 88 -7.59 2.44 12.20
CA PRO A 88 -7.85 3.87 12.10
C PRO A 88 -8.94 4.18 11.07
N PRO A 89 -9.59 5.36 11.13
CA PRO A 89 -10.63 5.77 10.19
C PRO A 89 -10.06 6.27 8.83
N HIS A 90 -8.90 5.76 8.44
CA HIS A 90 -8.14 6.13 7.25
C HIS A 90 -7.21 4.98 6.85
N ARG A 91 -6.61 5.07 5.67
CA ARG A 91 -5.70 4.06 5.10
C ARG A 91 -4.39 3.96 5.89
N LEU A 92 -3.86 2.75 6.05
CA LEU A 92 -2.56 2.57 6.68
C LEU A 92 -1.45 2.89 5.69
N ALA A 93 -0.55 3.81 6.01
CA ALA A 93 0.58 4.03 5.13
C ALA A 93 1.52 2.82 5.11
N THR A 94 1.89 2.36 3.91
CA THR A 94 2.93 1.36 3.76
C THR A 94 4.30 1.95 4.14
N THR A 95 5.29 1.10 4.40
CA THR A 95 6.66 1.56 4.62
C THR A 95 7.18 2.39 3.44
N THR A 96 6.85 1.98 2.21
CA THR A 96 7.24 2.72 1.00
C THR A 96 6.61 4.11 0.96
N GLU A 97 5.31 4.23 1.28
CA GLU A 97 4.62 5.53 1.34
C GLU A 97 5.17 6.43 2.44
N ARG A 98 5.46 5.90 3.62
CA ARG A 98 6.09 6.68 4.71
C ARG A 98 7.49 7.15 4.32
N ASN A 99 8.25 6.33 3.61
CA ASN A 99 9.55 6.73 3.07
C ASN A 99 9.41 7.81 1.99
N ALA A 100 8.41 7.68 1.10
CA ALA A 100 8.11 8.71 0.09
C ALA A 100 7.76 10.05 0.76
N MET A 101 6.91 10.03 1.80
CA MET A 101 6.60 11.21 2.61
C MET A 101 7.86 11.83 3.23
N ALA A 102 8.74 11.03 3.80
CA ALA A 102 9.99 11.52 4.37
C ALA A 102 10.90 12.18 3.32
N ILE A 103 10.96 11.63 2.11
CA ILE A 103 11.70 12.20 0.98
C ILE A 103 11.10 13.54 0.54
N LEU A 104 9.77 13.63 0.44
CA LEU A 104 9.09 14.86 0.06
C LEU A 104 9.29 15.98 1.10
N HIS A 105 9.16 15.67 2.39
CA HIS A 105 9.49 16.63 3.46
C HIS A 105 10.98 17.03 3.48
N ALA A 106 11.88 16.14 3.08
CA ALA A 106 13.28 16.51 2.93
C ALA A 106 13.49 17.50 1.79
N ALA A 107 12.79 17.32 0.65
CA ALA A 107 12.81 18.26 -0.46
C ALA A 107 12.25 19.64 -0.05
N GLU A 108 11.13 19.65 0.67
CA GLU A 108 10.53 20.86 1.24
C GLU A 108 11.52 21.62 2.14
N LYS A 109 12.20 20.92 3.05
CA LYS A 109 13.21 21.52 3.94
C LYS A 109 14.43 22.08 3.20
N LEU A 110 14.72 21.57 2.00
CA LEU A 110 15.77 22.10 1.13
C LEU A 110 15.30 23.30 0.30
N GLY A 111 14.04 23.72 0.44
CA GLY A 111 13.45 24.83 -0.31
C GLY A 111 13.14 24.47 -1.77
N LEU A 112 13.07 23.18 -2.10
CA LEU A 112 12.67 22.72 -3.42
C LEU A 112 11.14 22.72 -3.49
N SER A 113 10.58 23.14 -4.63
CA SER A 113 9.14 23.02 -4.86
C SER A 113 8.76 21.56 -5.16
N ALA A 114 7.50 21.19 -4.94
CA ALA A 114 6.99 19.86 -5.30
C ALA A 114 7.15 19.59 -6.81
N ASP A 115 6.85 20.59 -7.64
CA ASP A 115 6.95 20.53 -9.10
C ASP A 115 8.39 20.28 -9.57
N ASP A 116 9.35 21.05 -9.05
CA ASP A 116 10.77 20.88 -9.39
C ASP A 116 11.31 19.54 -8.87
N SER A 117 10.81 19.09 -7.72
CA SER A 117 11.23 17.84 -7.08
C SER A 117 10.70 16.60 -7.79
N ALA A 118 9.56 16.68 -8.48
CA ALA A 118 8.89 15.50 -9.06
C ALA A 118 9.81 14.74 -10.03
N GLN A 119 10.38 15.44 -11.02
CA GLN A 119 11.30 14.81 -11.98
C GLN A 119 12.60 14.36 -11.32
N ALA A 120 13.12 15.14 -10.38
CA ALA A 120 14.36 14.83 -9.67
C ALA A 120 14.22 13.55 -8.82
N ILE A 121 13.10 13.36 -8.14
CA ILE A 121 12.81 12.18 -7.32
C ILE A 121 12.65 10.93 -8.20
N ILE A 122 11.94 11.04 -9.33
CA ILE A 122 11.82 9.95 -10.31
C ILE A 122 13.21 9.52 -10.82
N LEU A 123 14.06 10.49 -11.17
CA LEU A 123 15.43 10.21 -11.61
C LEU A 123 16.25 9.57 -10.48
N ALA A 124 16.17 10.09 -9.25
CA ALA A 124 16.89 9.56 -8.10
C ALA A 124 16.50 8.10 -7.81
N GLY A 125 15.21 7.78 -7.82
CA GLY A 125 14.71 6.41 -7.66
C GLY A 125 15.22 5.48 -8.76
N THR A 126 15.19 5.94 -10.01
CA THR A 126 15.71 5.20 -11.17
C THR A 126 17.21 4.92 -11.01
N LEU A 127 18.00 5.92 -10.62
CA LEU A 127 19.44 5.77 -10.39
C LEU A 127 19.73 4.78 -9.26
N ALA A 128 19.00 4.89 -8.14
CA ALA A 128 19.14 3.97 -7.01
C ALA A 128 18.84 2.53 -7.44
N HIS A 129 17.73 2.31 -8.15
CA HIS A 129 17.31 1.01 -8.65
C HIS A 129 18.34 0.40 -9.62
N LEU A 130 18.75 1.15 -10.65
CA LEU A 130 19.71 0.65 -11.65
C LEU A 130 21.10 0.43 -11.05
N SER A 131 21.52 1.24 -10.08
CA SER A 131 22.79 1.04 -9.37
C SER A 131 22.80 -0.28 -8.59
N HIS A 132 21.66 -0.71 -8.02
CA HIS A 132 21.55 -1.99 -7.35
C HIS A 132 21.76 -3.16 -8.32
N TYR A 133 21.11 -3.13 -9.49
CA TYR A 133 21.30 -4.14 -10.54
C TYR A 133 22.74 -4.18 -11.04
N ARG A 134 23.36 -3.03 -11.30
CA ARG A 134 24.77 -3.00 -11.75
C ARG A 134 25.73 -3.62 -10.76
N ARG A 135 25.50 -3.45 -9.45
CA ARG A 135 26.37 -3.96 -8.39
C ARG A 135 26.12 -5.43 -8.05
N SER A 136 24.86 -5.86 -8.08
CA SER A 136 24.45 -7.17 -7.54
C SER A 136 24.09 -8.18 -8.62
N PHE A 137 23.72 -7.70 -9.82
CA PHE A 137 23.17 -8.50 -10.91
C PHE A 137 23.64 -7.99 -12.29
N SER A 138 24.96 -7.83 -12.46
CA SER A 138 25.56 -7.17 -13.62
C SER A 138 25.27 -7.83 -14.98
N GLY A 139 24.80 -9.09 -14.98
CA GLY A 139 24.42 -9.82 -16.18
C GLY A 139 22.95 -9.71 -16.58
N ILE A 140 22.11 -9.03 -15.79
CA ILE A 140 20.69 -8.85 -16.11
C ILE A 140 20.53 -7.83 -17.24
N ASP A 141 19.70 -8.17 -18.23
CA ASP A 141 19.45 -7.34 -19.39
C ASP A 141 18.79 -5.99 -19.03
N ARG A 142 19.17 -4.95 -19.78
CA ARG A 142 18.67 -3.59 -19.56
C ARG A 142 17.18 -3.45 -19.88
N ALA A 143 16.64 -4.27 -20.81
CA ALA A 143 15.21 -4.23 -21.12
C ALA A 143 14.39 -4.72 -19.92
N TYR A 144 14.81 -5.79 -19.26
CA TYR A 144 14.18 -6.26 -18.02
C TYR A 144 14.22 -5.19 -16.92
N GLN A 145 15.39 -4.58 -16.67
CA GLN A 145 15.50 -3.49 -15.68
C GLN A 145 14.63 -2.27 -16.03
N ARG A 146 14.34 -2.02 -17.31
CA ARG A 146 13.46 -0.94 -17.74
C ARG A 146 12.01 -1.30 -17.42
N GLN A 147 11.60 -2.53 -17.73
CA GLN A 147 10.28 -3.04 -17.41
C GLN A 147 10.00 -3.00 -15.90
N GLU A 148 10.99 -3.29 -15.05
CA GLU A 148 10.85 -3.18 -13.59
C GLU A 148 10.56 -1.75 -13.14
N VAL A 149 11.32 -0.76 -13.65
CA VAL A 149 11.09 0.66 -13.33
C VAL A 149 9.70 1.11 -13.81
N GLU A 150 9.31 0.75 -15.02
CA GLU A 150 7.98 1.04 -15.55
C GLU A 150 6.86 0.38 -14.73
N GLY A 151 7.08 -0.85 -14.27
CA GLY A 151 6.18 -1.56 -13.37
C GLY A 151 6.01 -0.85 -12.04
N MET A 152 7.10 -0.41 -11.41
CA MET A 152 7.06 0.35 -10.15
C MET A 152 6.33 1.69 -10.30
N ALA A 153 6.56 2.40 -11.41
CA ALA A 153 5.86 3.65 -11.71
C ALA A 153 4.35 3.40 -11.85
N ARG A 154 3.95 2.36 -12.60
CA ARG A 154 2.54 1.97 -12.76
C ARG A 154 1.87 1.58 -11.44
N MET A 155 2.58 0.82 -10.60
CA MET A 155 2.06 0.44 -9.27
C MET A 155 1.88 1.65 -8.35
N SER A 156 2.78 2.63 -8.45
CA SER A 156 2.68 3.87 -7.67
C SER A 156 1.48 4.71 -8.12
N ASP A 157 1.27 4.78 -9.43
CA ASP A 157 0.13 5.48 -10.05
C ASP A 157 -1.22 4.92 -9.59
N TYR A 158 -1.36 3.59 -9.48
CA TYR A 158 -2.60 2.96 -9.02
C TYR A 158 -3.08 3.43 -7.63
N ALA A 159 -2.16 3.73 -6.71
CA ALA A 159 -2.52 4.20 -5.36
C ALA A 159 -2.50 5.73 -5.22
N ALA A 160 -2.04 6.46 -6.25
CA ALA A 160 -1.77 7.89 -6.14
C ALA A 160 -3.02 8.69 -5.83
N ASP A 161 -4.12 8.46 -6.57
CA ASP A 161 -5.37 9.18 -6.36
C ASP A 161 -5.94 8.95 -4.95
N GLU A 162 -5.92 7.71 -4.44
CA GLU A 162 -6.36 7.41 -3.08
C GLU A 162 -5.56 8.19 -2.03
N ILE A 163 -4.23 8.23 -2.20
CA ILE A 163 -3.32 8.94 -1.29
C ILE A 163 -3.56 10.45 -1.36
N LEU A 164 -3.67 11.01 -2.57
CA LEU A 164 -3.85 12.43 -2.78
C LEU A 164 -5.22 12.91 -2.27
N ASP A 165 -6.29 12.13 -2.47
CA ASP A 165 -7.63 12.39 -1.94
C ASP A 165 -7.61 12.48 -0.39
N GLU A 166 -6.90 11.56 0.29
CA GLU A 166 -6.74 11.58 1.75
C GLU A 166 -5.99 12.83 2.22
N ILE A 167 -4.85 13.14 1.58
CA ILE A 167 -4.02 14.30 1.93
C ILE A 167 -4.81 15.60 1.72
N ALA A 168 -5.49 15.76 0.59
CA ALA A 168 -6.30 16.94 0.29
C ALA A 168 -7.46 17.12 1.28
N SER A 169 -7.94 16.03 1.88
CA SER A 169 -8.97 16.04 2.93
C SER A 169 -8.42 16.27 4.34
N GLY A 170 -7.10 16.50 4.51
CA GLY A 170 -6.45 16.66 5.81
C GLY A 170 -6.42 15.37 6.65
N LYS A 171 -6.60 14.20 6.02
CA LYS A 171 -6.71 12.88 6.67
C LYS A 171 -5.57 11.96 6.23
N GLY A 172 -5.46 10.82 6.91
CA GLY A 172 -4.47 9.80 6.54
C GLY A 172 -3.13 9.98 7.24
N ASP A 173 -2.33 8.92 7.17
CA ASP A 173 -0.97 8.88 7.71
C ASP A 173 -0.03 9.87 6.99
N LEU A 174 -0.39 10.35 5.78
CA LEU A 174 0.41 11.24 4.94
C LEU A 174 -0.07 12.71 4.95
N LYS A 175 -1.07 13.06 5.75
CA LYS A 175 -1.72 14.39 5.73
C LYS A 175 -0.78 15.59 5.87
N SER A 176 0.38 15.43 6.50
CA SER A 176 1.35 16.52 6.67
C SER A 176 1.93 17.01 5.36
N LEU A 177 1.83 16.23 4.28
CA LEU A 177 2.20 16.65 2.93
C LEU A 177 1.22 17.67 2.32
N GLY A 178 0.08 17.93 2.95
CA GLY A 178 -0.96 18.83 2.42
C GLY A 178 -0.43 20.22 2.10
N LEU A 179 0.39 20.80 2.98
CA LEU A 179 0.97 22.12 2.77
C LEU A 179 1.94 22.12 1.60
N TYR A 180 2.76 21.08 1.51
CA TYR A 180 3.81 20.99 0.49
C TYR A 180 3.26 20.67 -0.91
N LEU A 181 2.28 19.77 -1.01
CA LEU A 181 1.73 19.30 -2.29
C LEU A 181 0.56 20.14 -2.79
N PHE A 182 -0.22 20.74 -1.89
CA PHE A 182 -1.47 21.44 -2.25
C PHE A 182 -1.55 22.86 -1.71
N HIS A 183 -0.53 23.33 -0.97
CA HIS A 183 -0.59 24.60 -0.25
C HIS A 183 -1.76 24.66 0.75
N ILE A 184 -2.21 23.50 1.24
CA ILE A 184 -3.26 23.37 2.25
C ILE A 184 -2.62 23.36 3.64
N ASP A 185 -2.93 24.35 4.47
CA ASP A 185 -2.50 24.35 5.86
C ASP A 185 -3.27 23.28 6.65
N PRO A 186 -2.61 22.22 7.18
CA PRO A 186 -3.27 21.12 7.87
C PRO A 186 -3.94 21.53 9.19
N ASP A 187 -3.64 22.72 9.71
CA ASP A 187 -4.22 23.26 10.95
C ASP A 187 -5.33 24.29 10.69
N ARG A 188 -5.66 24.58 9.42
CA ARG A 188 -6.77 25.48 9.06
C ARG A 188 -8.10 24.75 9.14
N ASN A 189 -9.04 25.29 9.93
CA ASN A 189 -10.40 24.78 9.97
C ASN A 189 -11.10 25.02 8.62
N PRO A 190 -11.83 24.03 8.07
CA PRO A 190 -12.54 24.18 6.80
C PRO A 190 -13.69 25.22 6.86
N ASP A 191 -14.04 25.71 8.04
CA ASP A 191 -15.08 26.73 8.26
C ASP A 191 -14.56 28.19 8.19
N ASP A 192 -13.26 28.40 7.95
CA ASP A 192 -12.65 29.74 7.87
C ASP A 192 -12.57 30.32 6.43
N ALA A 193 -13.38 29.81 5.50
CA ALA A 193 -13.48 30.27 4.10
C ALA A 193 -14.83 30.91 3.77
#